data_AF-A0A817XDA4-F1
#
_entry.id   AF-A0A817XDA4-F1
#
_cell.length_a   1.000
_cell.length_b   1.000
_cell.length_c   1.000
_cell.angle_alpha   90.00
_cell.angle_beta   90.00
_cell.angle_gamma   90.00
#
_symmetry.space_group_name_H-M   'P 1'
#
loop_
_entity.id
_entity.type
_entity.pdbx_description
1 polymer ?
#
loop_
_entity_poly.entity_id
_entity_poly.type
_entity_poly.pdbx_seq_one_letter_code
_entity_poly.pdbx_strand_id
1 'polypeptide(L)'
;MHSSTLLLTLAVLLCATSIDGVQDNSGLAEMLKTIDQTCNNIHGLLTHQRKIINIQVTKQAPVRVKVEMELTSQYSPTLKQRFSVEGMVCHHGFDRNAAQAACRSQKKNLQMFSNNYYWEPSPNDLHDKCYFEYNNDPLIVPCHFVLDNFNCTSDATSLNDCTHTPLFQHHCTTDMHVGIGCS
;
A
#
# COMPACT_ATOMS: atom_id res chain seq x y z
N MET A 1 -8.24 -13.57 -25.07
CA MET A 1 -7.13 -12.61 -24.80
C MET A 1 -7.31 -11.95 -23.43
N HIS A 2 -7.37 -12.73 -22.33
CA HIS A 2 -7.69 -12.24 -20.97
C HIS A 2 -6.89 -12.99 -19.87
N SER A 3 -5.65 -13.41 -20.15
CA SER A 3 -4.92 -14.34 -19.27
C SER A 3 -3.67 -13.77 -18.59
N SER A 4 -3.19 -12.59 -18.97
CA SER A 4 -1.89 -12.07 -18.49
C SER A 4 -1.99 -11.18 -17.24
N THR A 5 -3.14 -10.55 -16.99
CA THR A 5 -3.37 -9.68 -15.82
C THR A 5 -3.67 -10.46 -14.55
N LEU A 6 -4.32 -11.63 -14.65
CA LEU A 6 -4.64 -12.50 -13.51
C LEU A 6 -3.40 -13.17 -12.91
N LEU A 7 -2.38 -13.37 -13.76
CA LEU A 7 -1.14 -14.05 -13.42
C LEU A 7 -0.19 -13.17 -12.59
N LEU A 8 -0.17 -11.86 -12.85
CA LEU A 8 0.63 -10.91 -12.09
C LEU A 8 0.03 -10.61 -10.71
N THR A 9 -1.30 -10.50 -10.61
CA THR A 9 -1.99 -10.34 -9.33
C THR A 9 -1.83 -11.57 -8.44
N LEU A 10 -1.88 -12.77 -9.01
CA LEU A 10 -1.61 -14.00 -8.28
C LEU A 10 -0.13 -14.09 -7.85
N ALA A 11 0.81 -13.62 -8.67
CA ALA A 11 2.24 -13.61 -8.33
C ALA A 11 2.53 -12.70 -7.13
N VAL A 12 1.98 -11.48 -7.10
CA VAL A 12 2.14 -10.55 -5.97
C VAL A 12 1.50 -11.11 -4.69
N LEU A 13 0.34 -11.77 -4.81
CA LEU A 13 -0.32 -12.44 -3.67
C LEU A 13 0.46 -13.66 -3.17
N LEU A 14 1.00 -14.49 -4.08
CA LEU A 14 1.77 -15.68 -3.76
C LEU A 14 3.14 -15.35 -3.15
N CYS A 15 3.79 -14.24 -3.52
CA CYS A 15 5.02 -13.81 -2.85
C CYS A 15 4.77 -13.32 -1.41
N ALA A 16 3.55 -12.89 -1.07
CA ALA A 16 3.19 -12.49 0.29
C ALA A 16 2.84 -13.68 1.20
N THR A 17 2.62 -14.88 0.65
CA THR A 17 2.16 -16.07 1.37
C THR A 17 3.06 -17.31 1.23
N SER A 18 4.35 -17.20 0.90
CA SER A 18 5.24 -18.35 1.07
C SER A 18 5.45 -18.55 2.58
N ILE A 19 4.97 -19.64 3.18
CA ILE A 19 5.65 -20.93 3.26
C ILE A 19 4.58 -22.01 3.60
N ASP A 20 4.27 -22.88 2.63
CA ASP A 20 4.23 -24.35 2.73
C ASP A 20 3.27 -25.01 1.72
N GLY A 21 3.85 -25.72 0.76
CA GLY A 21 3.24 -26.89 0.10
C GLY A 21 2.32 -26.64 -1.11
N VAL A 22 2.89 -26.68 -2.33
CA VAL A 22 2.13 -27.03 -3.53
C VAL A 22 2.96 -28.00 -4.39
N GLN A 23 2.43 -29.22 -4.58
CA GLN A 23 2.96 -30.27 -5.46
C GLN A 23 2.42 -30.12 -6.90
N ASP A 24 3.38 -30.09 -7.82
CA ASP A 24 3.45 -30.60 -9.20
C ASP A 24 2.23 -30.52 -10.16
N ASN A 25 2.43 -29.82 -11.29
CA ASN A 25 1.82 -30.09 -12.60
C ASN A 25 2.62 -29.37 -13.70
N SER A 26 3.00 -30.06 -14.77
CA SER A 26 4.08 -29.66 -15.70
C SER A 26 3.86 -28.42 -16.59
N GLY A 27 2.66 -27.84 -16.65
CA GLY A 27 2.42 -26.51 -17.23
C GLY A 27 2.60 -25.36 -16.23
N LEU A 28 2.58 -25.69 -14.94
CA LEU A 28 2.81 -24.79 -13.82
C LEU A 28 4.29 -24.45 -13.66
N ALA A 29 5.22 -25.30 -14.15
CA ALA A 29 6.65 -25.14 -13.93
C ALA A 29 7.26 -23.89 -14.62
N GLU A 30 6.75 -23.48 -15.78
CA GLU A 30 7.27 -22.32 -16.52
C GLU A 30 6.63 -20.99 -16.04
N MET A 31 5.35 -21.04 -15.67
CA MET A 31 4.68 -19.98 -14.91
C MET A 31 5.30 -19.82 -13.53
N LEU A 32 5.59 -20.91 -12.81
CA LEU A 32 6.28 -20.91 -11.53
C LEU A 32 7.69 -20.39 -11.69
N LYS A 33 8.44 -20.71 -12.75
CA LYS A 33 9.75 -20.06 -12.99
C LYS A 33 9.64 -18.54 -13.13
N THR A 34 8.59 -18.04 -13.79
CA THR A 34 8.38 -16.60 -13.95
C THR A 34 7.92 -15.94 -12.65
N ILE A 35 7.03 -16.61 -11.91
CA ILE A 35 6.58 -16.20 -10.56
C ILE A 35 7.73 -16.27 -9.57
N ASP A 36 8.57 -17.29 -9.62
CA ASP A 36 9.73 -17.50 -8.77
C ASP A 36 10.83 -16.50 -9.12
N GLN A 37 11.03 -16.13 -10.39
CA GLN A 37 11.93 -15.05 -10.76
C GLN A 37 11.39 -13.67 -10.33
N THR A 38 10.08 -13.44 -10.42
CA THR A 38 9.41 -12.22 -9.93
C THR A 38 9.40 -12.16 -8.41
N CYS A 39 9.16 -13.28 -7.73
CA CYS A 39 9.21 -13.45 -6.29
C CYS A 39 10.64 -13.44 -5.78
N ASN A 40 11.66 -13.86 -6.53
CA ASN A 40 13.07 -13.72 -6.15
C ASN A 40 13.54 -12.27 -6.35
N ASN A 41 13.00 -11.56 -7.33
CA ASN A 41 13.17 -10.11 -7.43
C ASN A 41 12.47 -9.40 -6.25
N ILE A 42 11.29 -9.86 -5.82
CA ILE A 42 10.54 -9.33 -4.67
C ILE A 42 11.13 -9.78 -3.32
N HIS A 43 11.65 -10.99 -3.17
CA HIS A 43 12.41 -11.45 -2.00
C HIS A 43 13.76 -10.73 -1.95
N GLY A 44 14.34 -10.43 -3.11
CA GLY A 44 15.37 -9.41 -3.26
C GLY A 44 14.91 -8.12 -2.59
N LEU A 45 13.78 -7.55 -2.99
CA LEU A 45 13.17 -6.36 -2.36
C LEU A 45 12.87 -6.52 -0.84
N LEU A 46 12.67 -7.74 -0.33
CA LEU A 46 12.50 -8.03 1.10
C LEU A 46 13.82 -8.03 1.87
N THR A 47 14.96 -8.29 1.22
CA THR A 47 16.29 -8.12 1.83
C THR A 47 16.79 -6.68 1.79
N HIS A 48 16.17 -5.81 0.98
CA HIS A 48 16.57 -4.40 0.89
C HIS A 48 16.01 -3.59 2.06
N GLN A 49 16.81 -2.70 2.62
CA GLN A 49 16.31 -1.72 3.58
C GLN A 49 15.33 -0.82 2.85
N ARG A 50 14.06 -0.86 3.28
CA ARG A 50 12.98 -0.03 2.77
C ARG A 50 12.86 1.21 3.63
N LYS A 51 12.86 2.37 2.98
CA LYS A 51 12.58 3.65 3.64
C LYS A 51 11.35 4.26 3.00
N ILE A 52 10.32 4.52 3.81
CA ILE A 52 9.23 5.40 3.39
C ILE A 52 9.81 6.80 3.32
N ILE A 53 9.65 7.43 2.15
CA ILE A 53 10.10 8.80 1.91
C ILE A 53 8.94 9.78 1.93
N ASN A 54 7.72 9.32 1.62
CA ASN A 54 6.54 10.16 1.62
C ASN A 54 5.25 9.33 1.73
N ILE A 55 4.25 9.86 2.44
CA ILE A 55 2.87 9.38 2.52
C ILE A 55 1.97 10.56 2.12
N GLN A 56 1.42 10.52 0.91
CA GLN A 56 0.57 11.57 0.36
C GLN A 56 -0.89 11.13 0.39
N VAL A 57 -1.78 11.96 0.93
CA VAL A 57 -3.23 11.73 0.86
C VAL A 57 -3.76 12.03 -0.55
N THR A 58 -4.29 11.01 -1.23
CA THR A 58 -4.85 11.10 -2.59
C THR A 58 -6.38 11.16 -2.61
N LYS A 59 -7.05 10.58 -1.60
CA LYS A 59 -8.50 10.64 -1.41
C LYS A 59 -8.83 10.82 0.07
N GLN A 60 -9.87 11.59 0.38
CA GLN A 60 -10.25 11.88 1.77
C GLN A 60 -11.29 10.89 2.35
N ALA A 61 -12.15 10.27 1.53
CA ALA A 61 -13.18 9.34 2.00
C ALA A 61 -13.47 8.22 0.95
N PRO A 62 -13.12 6.94 1.24
CA PRO A 62 -12.22 6.55 2.30
C PRO A 62 -10.82 7.20 2.10
N VAL A 63 -10.07 7.36 3.18
CA VAL A 63 -8.71 7.88 3.12
C VAL A 63 -7.86 6.93 2.29
N ARG A 64 -7.34 7.44 1.18
CA ARG A 64 -6.34 6.77 0.35
C ARG A 64 -5.05 7.55 0.37
N VAL A 65 -3.96 6.81 0.39
CA VAL A 65 -2.61 7.36 0.41
C VAL A 65 -1.78 6.75 -0.70
N LYS A 66 -0.88 7.56 -1.27
CA LYS A 66 0.25 7.12 -2.07
C LYS A 66 1.47 7.09 -1.15
N VAL A 67 2.03 5.90 -0.95
CA VAL A 67 3.26 5.69 -0.16
C VAL A 67 4.42 5.56 -1.13
N GLU A 68 5.33 6.52 -1.10
CA GLU A 68 6.57 6.49 -1.85
C GLU A 68 7.67 5.87 -1.00
N MET A 69 8.42 4.97 -1.61
CA MET A 69 9.47 4.19 -0.97
C MET A 69 10.77 4.29 -1.76
N GLU A 70 11.87 4.24 -1.01
CA GLU A 70 13.22 4.10 -1.54
C GLU A 70 13.83 2.78 -1.05
N LEU A 71 14.37 2.00 -1.98
CA LEU A 71 15.13 0.79 -1.71
C LEU A 71 16.60 1.11 -1.85
N THR A 72 17.39 0.68 -0.89
CA THR A 72 18.84 0.74 -0.97
C THR A 72 19.38 -0.69 -1.07
N SER A 73 20.17 -0.96 -2.10
CA SER A 73 20.82 -2.26 -2.24
C SER A 73 21.86 -2.46 -1.14
N GLN A 74 21.82 -3.62 -0.47
CA GLN A 74 22.83 -3.99 0.51
C GLN A 74 24.22 -4.14 -0.13
N TYR A 75 24.28 -4.53 -1.40
CA TYR A 75 25.52 -4.74 -2.15
C TYR A 75 26.03 -3.48 -2.85
N SER A 76 25.14 -2.53 -3.13
CA SER A 76 25.48 -1.26 -3.74
C SER A 76 24.65 -0.13 -3.12
N PRO A 77 25.10 0.44 -1.98
CA PRO A 77 24.33 1.45 -1.25
C PRO A 77 24.06 2.74 -2.04
N THR A 78 24.78 2.96 -3.13
CA THR A 78 24.57 4.08 -4.05
C THR A 78 23.41 3.82 -5.01
N LEU A 79 23.06 2.56 -5.26
CA LEU A 79 21.92 2.19 -6.08
C LEU A 79 20.64 2.34 -5.26
N LYS A 80 19.91 3.41 -5.57
CA LYS A 80 18.60 3.72 -5.00
C LYS A 80 17.52 3.50 -6.05
N GLN A 81 16.51 2.72 -5.69
CA GLN A 81 15.34 2.52 -6.52
C GLN A 81 14.12 3.10 -5.83
N ARG A 82 13.29 3.83 -6.58
CA ARG A 82 12.06 4.42 -6.07
C ARG A 82 10.86 3.75 -6.70
N PHE A 83 9.85 3.55 -5.87
CA PHE A 83 8.57 3.01 -6.27
C PHE A 83 7.50 3.58 -5.35
N SER A 84 6.24 3.47 -5.75
CA SER A 84 5.13 3.90 -4.91
C SER A 84 3.99 2.91 -4.97
N VAL A 85 3.21 2.88 -3.89
CA VAL A 85 1.98 2.11 -3.82
C VAL A 85 0.86 2.98 -3.28
N GLU A 86 -0.29 2.93 -3.93
CA GLU A 86 -1.51 3.48 -3.38
C GLU A 86 -2.28 2.43 -2.59
N GLY A 87 -2.95 2.89 -1.54
CA GLY A 87 -3.83 2.03 -0.76
C GLY A 87 -4.64 2.78 0.27
N MET A 88 -5.44 2.02 1.01
CA MET A 88 -6.32 2.53 2.04
C MET A 88 -5.59 2.58 3.39
N VAL A 89 -6.08 3.47 4.25
CA VAL A 89 -5.63 3.57 5.63
C VAL A 89 -6.65 2.94 6.56
N CYS A 90 -6.18 2.06 7.43
CA CYS A 90 -7.00 1.43 8.44
C CYS A 90 -7.27 2.38 9.62
N HIS A 91 -8.42 2.20 10.27
CA HIS A 91 -8.84 3.07 11.35
C HIS A 91 -8.11 2.87 12.68
N HIS A 92 -7.39 1.76 12.91
CA HIS A 92 -6.69 1.56 14.18
C HIS A 92 -5.59 2.61 14.34
N GLY A 93 -5.59 3.30 15.49
CA GLY A 93 -4.64 4.38 15.77
C GLY A 93 -4.82 5.64 14.92
N PHE A 94 -5.60 5.59 13.83
CA PHE A 94 -5.90 6.77 13.02
C PHE A 94 -6.92 7.64 13.75
N ASP A 95 -6.41 8.56 14.56
CA ASP A 95 -7.18 9.45 15.40
C ASP A 95 -7.30 10.86 14.81
N ARG A 96 -7.77 11.82 15.63
CA ARG A 96 -7.90 13.21 15.22
C ARG A 96 -6.55 13.87 14.91
N ASN A 97 -5.46 13.49 15.56
CA ASN A 97 -4.12 14.04 15.27
C ASN A 97 -3.65 13.53 13.89
N ALA A 98 -3.85 12.25 13.59
CA ALA A 98 -3.58 11.69 12.27
C ALA A 98 -4.42 12.37 11.17
N ALA A 99 -5.72 12.58 11.43
CA ALA A 99 -6.59 13.30 10.52
C ALA A 99 -6.16 14.76 10.30
N GLN A 100 -5.70 15.45 11.35
CA GLN A 100 -5.14 16.80 11.24
C GLN A 100 -3.84 16.81 10.44
N ALA A 101 -2.91 15.88 10.70
CA ALA A 101 -1.66 15.76 9.96
C ALA A 101 -1.93 15.49 8.47
N ALA A 102 -2.88 14.61 8.16
CA ALA A 102 -3.38 14.36 6.81
C ALA A 102 -3.89 15.65 6.14
N CYS A 103 -4.76 16.43 6.78
CA CYS A 103 -5.25 17.69 6.21
C CYS A 103 -4.16 18.77 6.11
N ARG A 104 -3.26 18.88 7.08
CA ARG A 104 -2.13 19.84 7.07
C ARG A 104 -1.19 19.57 5.89
N SER A 105 -0.95 18.30 5.55
CA SER A 105 -0.15 17.93 4.36
C SER A 105 -0.75 18.45 3.05
N GLN A 106 -2.08 18.65 3.02
CA GLN A 106 -2.81 19.25 1.90
C GLN A 106 -2.96 20.78 2.02
N LYS A 107 -2.31 21.41 3.02
CA LYS A 107 -2.43 22.83 3.38
C LYS A 107 -3.87 23.23 3.74
N LYS A 108 -4.61 22.33 4.37
CA LYS A 108 -6.01 22.51 4.76
C LYS A 108 -6.23 22.24 6.24
N ASN A 109 -7.38 22.65 6.76
CA ASN A 109 -7.80 22.33 8.11
C ASN A 109 -8.75 21.13 8.12
N LEU A 110 -8.74 20.38 9.23
CA LEU A 110 -9.67 19.29 9.44
C LEU A 110 -11.06 19.85 9.78
N GLN A 111 -12.06 19.54 8.96
CA GLN A 111 -13.47 19.85 9.21
C GLN A 111 -14.25 18.65 9.71
N MET A 112 -13.95 17.47 9.14
CA MET A 112 -14.67 16.24 9.42
C MET A 112 -13.69 15.09 9.61
N PHE A 113 -14.00 14.21 10.55
CA PHE A 113 -13.26 12.98 10.79
C PHE A 113 -14.24 11.88 11.19
N SER A 114 -14.13 10.73 10.52
CA SER A 114 -14.81 9.49 10.85
C SER A 114 -13.80 8.36 10.91
N ASN A 115 -13.69 7.70 12.06
CA ASN A 115 -12.87 6.51 12.27
C ASN A 115 -13.64 5.21 12.03
N ASN A 116 -14.84 5.28 11.45
CA ASN A 116 -15.63 4.13 11.06
C ASN A 116 -16.43 4.51 9.80
N TYR A 117 -15.69 4.75 8.73
CA TYR A 117 -16.27 5.11 7.45
C TYR A 117 -16.69 3.83 6.74
N TYR A 118 -17.99 3.56 6.70
CA TYR A 118 -18.49 2.43 5.92
C TYR A 118 -18.25 2.69 4.43
N TRP A 119 -17.55 1.77 3.79
CA TRP A 119 -17.29 1.81 2.37
C TRP A 119 -17.28 0.39 1.82
N GLU A 120 -18.03 0.17 0.76
CA GLU A 120 -17.95 -1.04 -0.02
C GLU A 120 -17.55 -0.67 -1.45
N PRO A 121 -16.58 -1.37 -2.05
CA PRO A 121 -16.25 -1.15 -3.44
C PRO A 121 -17.45 -1.51 -4.30
N SER A 122 -17.81 -0.61 -5.22
CA SER A 122 -18.88 -0.91 -6.16
C SER A 122 -18.36 -1.91 -7.21
N PRO A 123 -19.07 -3.00 -7.50
CA PRO A 123 -18.59 -4.05 -8.41
C PRO A 123 -18.32 -3.54 -9.84
N ASN A 124 -18.84 -2.37 -10.20
CA ASN A 124 -18.65 -1.75 -11.51
C ASN A 124 -17.77 -0.49 -11.47
N ASP A 125 -17.23 -0.12 -10.31
CA ASP A 125 -16.55 1.16 -10.15
C ASP A 125 -15.03 1.02 -10.35
N LEU A 126 -14.58 1.58 -11.48
CA LEU A 126 -13.16 1.72 -11.80
C LEU A 126 -12.44 2.66 -10.81
N HIS A 127 -13.16 3.45 -10.01
CA HIS A 127 -12.58 4.32 -8.99
C HIS A 127 -12.08 3.56 -7.75
N ASP A 128 -12.18 2.22 -7.70
CA ASP A 128 -11.67 1.40 -6.60
C ASP A 128 -10.33 0.72 -6.90
N LYS A 129 -9.65 1.30 -7.90
CA LYS A 129 -8.29 0.96 -8.31
C LYS A 129 -7.28 1.79 -7.56
N CYS A 130 -6.20 1.13 -7.18
CA CYS A 130 -4.99 1.74 -6.66
C CYS A 130 -3.86 1.48 -7.66
N TYR A 131 -2.77 2.22 -7.51
CA TYR A 131 -1.63 2.13 -8.41
C TYR A 131 -0.40 1.64 -7.67
N PHE A 132 0.32 0.71 -8.29
CA PHE A 132 1.70 0.41 -7.94
C PHE A 132 2.57 0.97 -9.07
N GLU A 133 3.47 1.89 -8.77
CA GLU A 133 4.32 2.52 -9.77
C GLU A 133 5.80 2.17 -9.53
N TYR A 134 6.45 1.66 -10.57
CA TYR A 134 7.90 1.45 -10.59
C TYR A 134 8.44 2.03 -11.90
N ASN A 135 9.50 2.86 -11.82
CA ASN A 135 10.09 3.52 -12.99
C ASN A 135 9.08 4.28 -13.88
N ASN A 136 8.07 4.91 -13.28
CA ASN A 136 6.98 5.61 -13.95
C ASN A 136 6.03 4.73 -14.79
N ASP A 137 6.04 3.41 -14.57
CA ASP A 137 5.07 2.49 -15.17
C ASP A 137 4.00 2.12 -14.12
N PRO A 138 2.77 2.67 -14.23
CA PRO A 138 1.70 2.41 -13.27
C PRO A 138 1.00 1.08 -13.55
N LEU A 139 1.12 0.14 -12.62
CA LEU A 139 0.29 -1.05 -12.56
C LEU A 139 -0.99 -0.78 -11.78
N ILE A 140 -2.13 -1.07 -12.40
CA ILE A 140 -3.44 -1.04 -11.74
C ILE A 140 -3.60 -2.27 -10.85
N VAL A 141 -3.85 -2.05 -9.56
CA VAL A 141 -4.09 -3.11 -8.57
C VAL A 141 -5.39 -2.86 -7.80
N PRO A 142 -6.02 -3.91 -7.23
CA PRO A 142 -7.11 -3.71 -6.28
C PRO A 142 -6.63 -2.86 -5.09
N CYS A 143 -7.46 -1.93 -4.62
CA CYS A 143 -7.13 -1.18 -3.41
C CYS A 143 -7.22 -2.06 -2.17
N HIS A 144 -6.10 -2.24 -1.48
CA HIS A 144 -6.01 -2.89 -0.18
C HIS A 144 -5.60 -1.88 0.90
N PHE A 145 -5.72 -2.26 2.17
CA PHE A 145 -5.10 -1.48 3.25
C PHE A 145 -3.58 -1.61 3.16
N VAL A 146 -2.89 -0.48 3.30
CA VAL A 146 -1.41 -0.42 3.20
C VAL A 146 -0.77 0.13 4.47
N LEU A 147 -1.52 0.89 5.26
CA LEU A 147 -1.08 1.47 6.53
C LEU A 147 -2.10 1.21 7.63
N ASP A 148 -1.59 0.95 8.83
CA ASP A 148 -2.37 0.64 10.03
C ASP A 148 -1.64 1.17 11.28
N ASN A 149 -2.39 1.28 12.38
CA ASN A 149 -1.90 1.62 13.71
C ASN A 149 -1.06 2.91 13.76
N PHE A 150 -1.60 4.00 13.19
CA PHE A 150 -0.97 5.31 13.27
C PHE A 150 -0.86 5.78 14.72
N ASN A 151 0.22 6.49 15.03
CA ASN A 151 0.38 7.22 16.28
C ASN A 151 1.05 8.56 15.95
N CYS A 152 0.24 9.61 15.96
CA CYS A 152 0.62 10.96 15.59
C CYS A 152 0.58 11.88 16.81
N THR A 153 1.61 12.70 16.97
CA THR A 153 1.58 13.82 17.91
C THR A 153 0.73 14.96 17.35
N SER A 154 0.32 15.90 18.21
CA SER A 154 -0.53 17.04 17.82
C SER A 154 0.16 18.05 16.88
N ASP A 155 1.49 18.06 16.85
CA ASP A 155 2.34 18.91 16.02
C ASP A 155 2.71 18.27 14.67
N ALA A 156 2.36 16.99 14.45
CA ALA A 156 2.54 16.33 13.16
C ALA A 156 1.92 17.17 12.01
N THR A 157 2.72 17.41 10.97
CA THR A 157 2.35 18.23 9.81
C THR A 157 1.97 17.39 8.60
N SER A 158 2.38 16.12 8.61
CA SER A 158 2.02 15.11 7.62
C SER A 158 1.98 13.72 8.24
N LEU A 159 1.40 12.74 7.53
CA LEU A 159 1.41 11.34 7.99
C LEU A 159 2.81 10.73 8.06
N ASN A 160 3.83 11.35 7.42
CA ASN A 160 5.23 10.94 7.55
C ASN A 160 5.81 11.20 8.94
N ASP A 161 5.24 12.15 9.69
CA ASP A 161 5.71 12.52 11.02
C ASP A 161 5.20 11.54 12.09
N CYS A 162 4.31 10.62 11.71
CA CYS A 162 3.68 9.66 12.58
C CYS A 162 4.38 8.31 12.51
N THR A 163 4.40 7.59 13.63
CA THR A 163 4.74 6.16 13.60
C THR A 163 3.53 5.35 13.14
N HIS A 164 3.77 4.22 12.49
CA HIS A 164 2.74 3.29 12.02
C HIS A 164 3.33 1.88 11.93
N THR A 165 2.51 0.84 11.78
CA THR A 165 3.02 -0.53 11.53
C THR A 165 3.67 -0.62 10.15
N PRO A 166 4.57 -1.61 9.91
CA PRO A 166 5.13 -1.84 8.59
C PRO A 166 4.05 -1.94 7.49
N LEU A 167 4.40 -1.52 6.28
CA LEU A 167 3.47 -1.52 5.14
C LEU A 167 2.86 -2.90 4.91
N PHE A 168 1.58 -2.93 4.59
CA PHE A 168 0.76 -4.14 4.38
C PHE A 168 0.61 -5.04 5.63
N GLN A 169 1.17 -4.67 6.78
CA GLN A 169 0.96 -5.38 8.03
C GLN A 169 -0.23 -4.77 8.79
N HIS A 170 -1.42 -5.29 8.50
CA HIS A 170 -2.69 -4.87 9.08
C HIS A 170 -3.59 -6.07 9.40
N HIS A 171 -4.56 -5.89 10.28
CA HIS A 171 -5.61 -6.89 10.56
C HIS A 171 -7.01 -6.40 10.18
N CYS A 172 -7.06 -5.44 9.25
CA CYS A 172 -8.26 -4.68 8.93
C CYS A 172 -9.21 -5.39 7.96
N THR A 173 -10.51 -5.27 8.24
CA THR A 173 -11.63 -5.76 7.43
C THR A 173 -12.26 -4.63 6.64
N THR A 174 -13.21 -4.95 5.75
CA THR A 174 -13.86 -4.00 4.80
C THR A 174 -14.71 -2.91 5.46
N ASP A 175 -14.89 -2.94 6.78
CA ASP A 175 -15.60 -1.93 7.57
C ASP A 175 -14.64 -1.02 8.35
N MET A 176 -13.33 -1.24 8.26
CA MET A 176 -12.32 -0.53 9.05
C MET A 176 -11.68 0.66 8.31
N HIS A 177 -12.45 1.35 7.48
CA HIS A 177 -11.96 2.52 6.75
C HIS A 177 -12.07 3.81 7.56
N VAL A 178 -11.22 4.76 7.20
CA VAL A 178 -11.25 6.13 7.71
C VAL A 178 -11.82 7.07 6.66
N GLY A 179 -12.56 8.08 7.10
CA GLY A 179 -12.92 9.24 6.29
C GLY A 179 -12.45 10.53 6.96
N ILE A 180 -11.90 11.45 6.17
CA ILE A 180 -11.62 12.83 6.59
C ILE A 180 -12.34 13.79 5.64
N GLY A 181 -12.51 15.03 6.08
CA GLY A 181 -12.93 16.15 5.26
C GLY A 181 -12.02 17.34 5.56
N CYS A 182 -11.22 17.75 4.58
CA CYS A 182 -10.31 18.88 4.72
C CYS A 182 -10.77 20.07 3.86
N SER A 183 -10.84 21.26 4.44
CA SER A 183 -11.12 22.53 3.75
C SER A 183 -10.19 23.64 4.19
#